data_AF-A0A967CVP6-F1
#
_entry.id   AF-A0A967CVP6-F1
#
_cell.length_a   1.000
_cell.length_b   1.000
_cell.length_c   1.000
_cell.angle_alpha   90.00
_cell.angle_beta   90.00
_cell.angle_gamma   90.00
#
_symmetry.space_group_name_H-M   'P 1'
#
loop_
_entity.id
_entity.type
_entity.pdbx_description
1 polymer ?
#
loop_
_entity_poly.entity_id
_entity_poly.type
_entity_poly.pdbx_seq_one_letter_code
_entity_poly.pdbx_strand_id
1 'polypeptide(L)'
;GKMSIRGDAKGWLSVVLAAALGAWPLTASAQDVPTVKIGQATKKTVGTVTALTSGDVACYLTLKDDRGAIFEEMADFDICNQKPPIKGKRVTLSYALQKVQSDECAGDPNCRKTRTVALVSAARIIEAAVGKSDNRSEVKPAARPLSFCTPTETVVFACRTGAKMASVCASKDAGPGRGYLQYRFGKLDGSEPLEQTLPEGQVVPAKAATGENVPFAGGGGAWLKFRKGKFAYTVYTGIGNWGPKGEKRTKSGLHIEHDGKALATLKCQEEPVSLLGPDWFEKVGVKSNDEDFDFPD
;
A
#
# COMPACT_ATOMS: atom_id res chain seq x y z
N GLY A 1 -68.82 -37.90 64.66
CA GLY A 1 -69.74 -36.75 64.63
C GLY A 1 -68.94 -35.45 64.71
N LYS A 2 -69.38 -34.42 63.98
CA LYS A 2 -69.06 -32.97 64.03
C LYS A 2 -67.56 -32.59 64.04
N MET A 3 -66.95 -32.02 63.00
CA MET A 3 -67.21 -30.81 62.17
C MET A 3 -66.70 -29.49 62.77
N SER A 4 -65.96 -28.76 61.91
CA SER A 4 -65.64 -27.31 61.95
C SER A 4 -64.48 -26.92 62.89
N ILE A 5 -63.56 -25.98 62.58
CA ILE A 5 -63.76 -24.60 62.08
C ILE A 5 -62.52 -24.10 61.28
N ARG A 6 -62.81 -23.16 60.35
CA ARG A 6 -61.97 -22.30 59.50
C ARG A 6 -60.83 -21.51 60.17
N GLY A 7 -59.89 -21.02 59.36
CA GLY A 7 -59.12 -19.79 59.63
C GLY A 7 -58.03 -19.48 58.60
N ASP A 8 -58.32 -18.57 57.67
CA ASP A 8 -57.41 -17.99 56.68
C ASP A 8 -56.23 -17.19 57.28
N ALA A 9 -55.03 -17.30 56.67
CA ALA A 9 -54.07 -16.18 56.63
C ALA A 9 -53.09 -16.34 55.45
N LYS A 10 -53.16 -15.36 54.55
CA LYS A 10 -52.31 -15.15 53.36
C LYS A 10 -50.83 -15.04 53.73
N GLY A 11 -49.99 -15.83 53.06
CA GLY A 11 -48.53 -15.74 53.08
C GLY A 11 -47.96 -15.75 51.66
N TRP A 12 -47.03 -14.85 51.39
CA TRP A 12 -46.56 -14.38 50.08
C TRP A 12 -46.08 -15.44 49.07
N LEU A 13 -46.43 -15.21 47.79
CA LEU A 13 -45.74 -15.74 46.62
C LEU A 13 -44.29 -15.20 46.61
N SER A 14 -43.31 -16.09 46.71
CA SER A 14 -41.95 -15.84 46.22
C SER A 14 -41.79 -16.53 44.87
N VAL A 15 -41.71 -15.73 43.80
CA VAL A 15 -41.38 -16.18 42.44
C VAL A 15 -39.89 -16.53 42.42
N VAL A 16 -39.58 -17.83 42.28
CA VAL A 16 -38.23 -18.30 41.98
C VAL A 16 -38.01 -18.19 40.48
N LEU A 17 -37.19 -17.22 40.05
CA LEU A 17 -36.70 -17.14 38.67
C LEU A 17 -35.71 -18.29 38.42
N ALA A 18 -36.11 -19.28 37.64
CA ALA A 18 -35.23 -20.31 37.11
C ALA A 18 -34.44 -19.73 35.92
N ALA A 19 -33.14 -19.46 36.11
CA ALA A 19 -32.23 -19.11 35.02
C ALA A 19 -31.83 -20.38 34.26
N ALA A 20 -32.54 -20.68 33.17
CA ALA A 20 -32.16 -21.71 32.23
C ALA A 20 -31.02 -21.20 31.34
N LEU A 21 -29.79 -21.60 31.65
CA LEU A 21 -28.62 -21.43 30.77
C LEU A 21 -28.70 -22.45 29.62
N GLY A 22 -29.45 -22.10 28.58
CA GLY A 22 -29.45 -22.84 27.32
C GLY A 22 -28.12 -22.62 26.58
N ALA A 23 -27.26 -23.63 26.58
CA ALA A 23 -26.04 -23.66 25.80
C ALA A 23 -26.37 -23.61 24.30
N TRP A 24 -26.04 -22.50 23.63
CA TRP A 24 -26.03 -22.44 22.17
C TRP A 24 -24.77 -23.12 21.65
N PRO A 25 -24.87 -24.11 20.73
CA PRO A 25 -23.70 -24.66 20.08
C PRO A 25 -23.06 -23.55 19.24
N LEU A 26 -21.81 -23.23 19.55
CA LEU A 26 -20.97 -22.38 18.71
C LEU A 26 -20.76 -23.10 17.39
N THR A 27 -21.54 -22.74 16.37
CA THR A 27 -21.24 -23.07 14.99
C THR A 27 -19.94 -22.34 14.64
N ALA A 28 -18.84 -23.09 14.64
CA ALA A 28 -17.56 -22.63 14.12
C ALA A 28 -17.79 -22.20 12.67
N SER A 29 -17.83 -20.88 12.45
CA SER A 29 -17.96 -20.31 11.12
C SER A 29 -16.76 -20.77 10.32
N ALA A 30 -16.99 -21.51 9.24
CA ALA A 30 -15.95 -21.85 8.27
C ALA A 30 -15.36 -20.53 7.78
N GLN A 31 -14.15 -20.19 8.22
CA GLN A 31 -13.49 -18.96 7.80
C GLN A 31 -13.35 -19.01 6.28
N ASP A 32 -13.96 -18.05 5.59
CA ASP A 32 -13.91 -17.98 4.15
C ASP A 32 -12.46 -17.85 3.69
N VAL A 33 -12.05 -18.69 2.74
CA VAL A 33 -10.69 -18.63 2.17
C VAL A 33 -10.54 -17.27 1.51
N PRO A 34 -9.49 -16.49 1.85
CA PRO A 34 -9.27 -15.18 1.26
C PRO A 34 -9.26 -15.28 -0.27
N THR A 35 -10.13 -14.51 -0.93
CA THR A 35 -10.23 -14.45 -2.38
C THR A 35 -10.19 -13.02 -2.89
N VAL A 36 -9.78 -12.85 -4.15
CA VAL A 36 -9.79 -11.58 -4.88
C VAL A 36 -10.52 -11.75 -6.20
N LYS A 37 -11.32 -10.75 -6.59
CA LYS A 37 -11.87 -10.65 -7.95
C LYS A 37 -10.88 -9.93 -8.84
N ILE A 38 -10.48 -10.56 -9.94
CA ILE A 38 -9.59 -9.98 -10.94
C ILE A 38 -10.09 -10.32 -12.34
N GLY A 39 -10.46 -9.29 -13.10
CA GLY A 39 -11.26 -9.48 -14.31
C GLY A 39 -12.57 -10.20 -13.98
N GLN A 40 -12.84 -11.30 -14.68
CA GLN A 40 -14.01 -12.16 -14.44
C GLN A 40 -13.73 -13.33 -13.48
N ALA A 41 -12.49 -13.48 -12.99
CA ALA A 41 -12.09 -14.58 -12.14
C ALA A 41 -12.14 -14.21 -10.65
N THR A 42 -12.53 -15.16 -9.81
CA THR A 42 -12.34 -15.09 -8.35
C THR A 42 -11.22 -16.05 -7.98
N LYS A 43 -10.15 -15.54 -7.37
CA LYS A 43 -8.89 -16.25 -7.15
C LYS A 43 -8.56 -16.31 -5.67
N LYS A 44 -8.01 -17.43 -5.18
CA LYS A 44 -7.63 -17.60 -3.77
C LYS A 44 -6.29 -16.92 -3.51
N THR A 45 -6.20 -16.04 -2.54
CA THR A 45 -4.99 -15.21 -2.33
C THR A 45 -4.01 -15.79 -1.32
N VAL A 46 -4.32 -16.93 -0.70
CA VAL A 46 -3.46 -17.55 0.32
C VAL A 46 -3.47 -19.06 0.14
N GLY A 47 -2.29 -19.66 0.24
CA GLY A 47 -2.14 -21.11 0.25
C GLY A 47 -0.71 -21.53 0.59
N THR A 48 -0.55 -22.78 0.97
CA THR A 48 0.76 -23.42 1.11
C THR A 48 1.17 -24.02 -0.20
N VAL A 49 2.30 -23.58 -0.77
CA VAL A 49 2.79 -24.11 -2.05
C VAL A 49 3.27 -25.54 -1.86
N THR A 50 2.58 -26.50 -2.46
CA THR A 50 2.94 -27.92 -2.39
C THR A 50 3.75 -28.36 -3.62
N ALA A 51 3.50 -27.75 -4.79
CA ALA A 51 4.25 -28.00 -6.01
C ALA A 51 4.40 -26.73 -6.87
N LEU A 52 5.47 -26.71 -7.67
CA LEU A 52 5.80 -25.70 -8.67
C LEU A 52 6.25 -26.43 -9.94
N THR A 53 5.62 -26.14 -11.07
CA THR A 53 5.95 -26.74 -12.37
C THR A 53 6.06 -25.63 -13.41
N SER A 54 7.23 -25.46 -14.01
CA SER A 54 7.38 -24.60 -15.19
C SER A 54 6.76 -25.30 -16.40
N GLY A 55 5.74 -24.70 -17.03
CA GLY A 55 5.15 -25.23 -18.26
C GLY A 55 5.27 -24.25 -19.42
N ASP A 56 4.49 -24.42 -20.47
CA ASP A 56 4.75 -23.73 -21.74
C ASP A 56 4.32 -22.26 -21.74
N VAL A 57 3.28 -21.91 -20.98
CA VAL A 57 2.67 -20.56 -21.00
C VAL A 57 2.69 -19.85 -19.65
N ALA A 58 3.07 -20.56 -18.58
CA ALA A 58 3.12 -20.05 -17.21
C ALA A 58 3.93 -20.97 -16.27
N CYS A 59 4.22 -20.46 -15.08
CA CYS A 59 4.54 -21.29 -13.92
C CYS A 59 3.24 -21.79 -13.27
N TYR A 60 3.08 -23.10 -13.09
CA TYR A 60 1.92 -23.71 -12.45
C TYR A 60 2.21 -23.98 -10.98
N LEU A 61 1.36 -23.47 -10.10
CA LEU A 61 1.43 -23.66 -8.66
C LEU A 61 0.33 -24.62 -8.23
N THR A 62 0.69 -25.63 -7.45
CA THR A 62 -0.29 -26.39 -6.65
C THR A 62 -0.21 -25.86 -5.23
N LEU A 63 -1.34 -25.43 -4.69
CA LEU A 63 -1.46 -24.87 -3.35
C LEU A 63 -2.49 -25.61 -2.51
N LYS A 64 -2.27 -25.64 -1.20
CA LYS A 64 -3.23 -26.13 -0.21
C LYS A 64 -3.72 -24.96 0.63
N ASP A 65 -5.03 -24.72 0.67
CA ASP A 65 -5.61 -23.71 1.56
C ASP A 65 -5.64 -24.19 3.02
N ASP A 66 -6.03 -23.31 3.94
CA ASP A 66 -5.99 -23.59 5.38
C ASP A 66 -7.01 -24.65 5.82
N ARG A 67 -8.04 -24.92 5.00
CA ARG A 67 -8.99 -26.03 5.21
C ARG A 67 -8.48 -27.34 4.62
N GLY A 68 -7.32 -27.28 3.98
CA GLY A 68 -6.65 -28.40 3.35
C GLY A 68 -7.11 -28.71 1.93
N ALA A 69 -7.96 -27.88 1.33
CA ALA A 69 -8.38 -28.06 -0.06
C ALA A 69 -7.26 -27.61 -1.00
N ILE A 70 -6.98 -28.45 -2.00
CA ILE A 70 -5.98 -28.18 -3.03
C ILE A 70 -6.59 -27.29 -4.11
N PHE A 71 -5.82 -26.34 -4.61
CA PHE A 71 -6.16 -25.50 -5.74
C PHE A 71 -4.92 -25.18 -6.57
N GLU A 72 -5.13 -24.87 -7.84
CA GLU A 72 -4.05 -24.57 -8.78
C GLU A 72 -4.12 -23.13 -9.27
N GLU A 73 -2.96 -22.56 -9.53
CA GLU A 73 -2.82 -21.22 -10.09
C GLU A 73 -1.75 -21.17 -11.15
N MET A 74 -1.98 -20.30 -12.14
CA MET A 74 -0.95 -19.94 -13.14
C MET A 74 -0.25 -18.67 -12.65
N ALA A 75 1.06 -18.60 -12.85
CA ALA A 75 1.92 -17.52 -12.42
C ALA A 75 2.90 -17.10 -13.50
N ASP A 76 3.48 -15.93 -13.31
CA ASP A 76 4.64 -15.51 -14.07
C ASP A 76 5.81 -16.50 -13.86
N PHE A 77 6.61 -16.72 -14.91
CA PHE A 77 7.71 -17.69 -14.90
C PHE A 77 8.72 -17.47 -13.77
N ASP A 78 8.92 -16.22 -13.39
CA ASP A 78 9.84 -15.83 -12.32
C ASP A 78 9.44 -16.45 -10.96
N ILE A 79 8.15 -16.73 -10.74
CA ILE A 79 7.66 -17.33 -9.49
C ILE A 79 8.20 -18.76 -9.29
N CYS A 80 8.41 -19.53 -10.36
CA CYS A 80 8.94 -20.89 -10.24
C CYS A 80 10.39 -20.91 -9.75
N ASN A 81 11.16 -19.85 -10.05
CA ASN A 81 12.59 -19.76 -9.75
C ASN A 81 12.93 -18.67 -8.73
N GLN A 82 11.91 -18.07 -8.10
CA GLN A 82 12.10 -16.94 -7.22
C GLN A 82 12.94 -17.30 -5.99
N LYS A 83 13.65 -16.29 -5.48
CA LYS A 83 14.45 -16.38 -4.25
C LYS A 83 13.88 -15.41 -3.21
N PRO A 84 13.62 -15.85 -1.97
CA PRO A 84 13.77 -17.22 -1.45
C PRO A 84 12.76 -18.23 -2.05
N PRO A 85 13.11 -19.53 -2.12
CA PRO A 85 12.22 -20.55 -2.68
C PRO A 85 10.96 -20.71 -1.80
N ILE A 86 9.80 -20.85 -2.46
CA ILE A 86 8.49 -20.87 -1.78
C ILE A 86 7.88 -22.26 -1.63
N LYS A 87 8.48 -23.31 -2.19
CA LYS A 87 7.98 -24.68 -2.01
C LYS A 87 7.94 -25.03 -0.52
N GLY A 88 6.80 -25.54 -0.07
CA GLY A 88 6.53 -25.86 1.34
C GLY A 88 6.26 -24.64 2.23
N LYS A 89 6.23 -23.42 1.67
CA LYS A 89 5.93 -22.20 2.41
C LYS A 89 4.47 -21.80 2.20
N ARG A 90 3.87 -21.26 3.27
CA ARG A 90 2.60 -20.55 3.17
C ARG A 90 2.86 -19.20 2.54
N VAL A 91 2.13 -18.86 1.50
CA VAL A 91 2.33 -17.63 0.74
C VAL A 91 1.05 -16.85 0.57
N THR A 92 1.19 -15.53 0.45
CA THR A 92 0.16 -14.67 -0.13
C THR A 92 0.45 -14.50 -1.62
N LEU A 93 -0.56 -14.73 -2.44
CA LEU A 93 -0.53 -14.58 -3.89
C LEU A 93 -1.11 -13.21 -4.28
N SER A 94 -0.41 -12.51 -5.16
CA SER A 94 -0.90 -11.31 -5.86
C SER A 94 -1.09 -11.64 -7.33
N TYR A 95 -2.13 -11.08 -7.95
CA TYR A 95 -2.50 -11.38 -9.33
C TYR A 95 -2.44 -10.14 -10.22
N ALA A 96 -2.10 -10.33 -11.49
CA ALA A 96 -2.22 -9.34 -12.56
C ALA A 96 -2.89 -9.97 -13.79
N LEU A 97 -3.61 -9.15 -14.56
CA LEU A 97 -4.12 -9.58 -15.87
C LEU A 97 -2.97 -9.52 -16.87
N GLN A 98 -2.63 -10.67 -17.43
CA GLN A 98 -1.55 -10.81 -18.41
C GLN A 98 -2.09 -11.49 -19.68
N LYS A 99 -1.50 -11.14 -20.82
CA LYS A 99 -1.76 -11.85 -22.07
C LYS A 99 -0.83 -13.04 -22.16
N VAL A 100 -1.42 -14.23 -22.18
CA VAL A 100 -0.71 -15.49 -22.46
C VAL A 100 -1.13 -16.01 -23.83
N GLN A 101 -0.38 -16.97 -24.36
CA GLN A 101 -0.75 -17.63 -25.60
C GLN A 101 -2.12 -18.32 -25.45
N SER A 102 -2.95 -18.24 -26.49
CA SER A 102 -4.28 -18.85 -26.50
C SER A 102 -4.18 -20.38 -26.48
N ASP A 103 -5.13 -21.05 -25.84
CA ASP A 103 -5.18 -22.53 -25.81
C ASP A 103 -5.33 -23.13 -27.23
N GLU A 104 -5.91 -22.35 -28.15
CA GLU A 104 -6.00 -22.68 -29.59
C GLU A 104 -4.65 -22.85 -30.28
N CYS A 105 -3.57 -22.34 -29.68
CA CYS A 105 -2.23 -22.45 -30.23
C CYS A 105 -1.59 -23.82 -29.99
N ALA A 106 -2.14 -24.66 -29.10
CA ALA A 106 -1.61 -26.00 -28.82
C ALA A 106 -0.09 -26.07 -28.59
N GLY A 107 0.49 -25.02 -27.99
CA GLY A 107 1.93 -24.91 -27.72
C GLY A 107 2.80 -24.53 -28.92
N ASP A 108 2.24 -24.16 -30.08
CA ASP A 108 3.01 -23.66 -31.22
C ASP A 108 3.66 -22.30 -30.90
N PRO A 109 5.00 -22.21 -30.79
CA PRO A 109 5.68 -20.97 -30.43
C PRO A 109 5.52 -19.84 -31.47
N ASN A 110 5.08 -20.15 -32.70
CA ASN A 110 4.84 -19.14 -33.75
C ASN A 110 3.41 -18.57 -33.73
N CYS A 111 2.51 -19.16 -32.94
CA CYS A 111 1.12 -18.74 -32.87
C CYS A 111 0.97 -17.41 -32.11
N ARG A 112 0.39 -16.41 -32.78
CA ARG A 112 0.22 -15.04 -32.26
C ARG A 112 -1.10 -14.80 -31.53
N LYS A 113 -1.97 -15.81 -31.41
CA LYS A 113 -3.24 -15.66 -30.70
C LYS A 113 -2.96 -15.59 -29.20
N THR A 114 -3.55 -14.59 -28.54
CA THR A 114 -3.40 -14.38 -27.10
C THR A 114 -4.74 -14.38 -26.40
N ARG A 115 -4.77 -14.83 -25.15
CA ARG A 115 -5.90 -14.64 -24.23
C ARG A 115 -5.44 -13.91 -22.96
N THR A 116 -6.35 -13.20 -22.32
CA THR A 116 -6.04 -12.52 -21.05
C THR A 116 -6.42 -13.41 -19.88
N VAL A 117 -5.47 -13.69 -19.00
CA VAL A 117 -5.67 -14.51 -17.80
C VAL A 117 -5.14 -13.79 -16.57
N ALA A 118 -5.70 -14.10 -15.40
CA ALA A 118 -5.16 -13.63 -14.12
C ALA A 118 -4.01 -14.54 -13.70
N LEU A 119 -2.77 -14.07 -13.86
CA LEU A 119 -1.57 -14.75 -13.40
C LEU A 119 -1.17 -14.25 -12.01
N VAL A 120 -0.65 -15.15 -11.18
CA VAL A 120 0.06 -14.78 -9.96
C VAL A 120 1.35 -14.05 -10.38
N SER A 121 1.41 -12.76 -10.07
CA SER A 121 2.57 -11.90 -10.34
C SER A 121 3.51 -11.74 -9.15
N ALA A 122 3.08 -12.16 -7.96
CA ALA A 122 3.95 -12.25 -6.79
C ALA A 122 3.45 -13.32 -5.80
N ALA A 123 4.38 -14.08 -5.23
CA ALA A 123 4.12 -15.00 -4.12
C ALA A 123 5.04 -14.65 -2.95
N ARG A 124 4.48 -14.16 -1.84
CA ARG A 124 5.25 -13.73 -0.66
C ARG A 124 5.07 -14.71 0.49
N ILE A 125 6.15 -15.17 1.10
CA ILE A 125 6.11 -16.07 2.26
C ILE A 125 5.45 -15.35 3.44
N ILE A 126 4.45 -15.99 4.04
CA ILE A 126 3.85 -15.60 5.31
C ILE A 126 4.64 -16.34 6.38
N GLU A 127 5.58 -15.65 7.02
CA GLU A 127 6.26 -16.21 8.18
C GLU A 127 5.29 -16.27 9.36
N ALA A 128 5.14 -17.46 9.96
CA ALA A 128 4.36 -17.64 11.17
C ALA A 128 5.12 -17.01 12.34
N ALA A 129 4.80 -15.75 12.65
CA ALA A 129 5.37 -15.06 13.80
C ALA A 129 4.88 -15.71 15.12
N VAL A 130 5.80 -16.31 15.87
CA VAL A 130 5.67 -16.53 17.31
C VAL A 130 5.87 -15.18 18.00
N GLY A 131 4.79 -14.60 18.53
CA GLY A 131 4.82 -13.82 19.78
C GLY A 131 4.69 -12.29 19.73
N LYS A 132 3.49 -11.81 20.12
CA LYS A 132 3.11 -10.59 20.90
C LYS A 132 3.12 -9.22 20.15
N SER A 133 1.95 -8.73 19.71
CA SER A 133 1.00 -7.81 20.42
C SER A 133 1.46 -6.34 20.45
N ASP A 134 0.71 -5.29 20.09
CA ASP A 134 -0.70 -5.10 19.73
C ASP A 134 -0.83 -3.75 18.99
N ASN A 135 -1.67 -3.65 17.93
CA ASN A 135 -2.86 -2.77 17.88
C ASN A 135 -3.54 -2.84 16.48
N ARG A 136 -4.87 -2.72 16.47
CA ARG A 136 -5.83 -2.90 15.34
C ARG A 136 -5.49 -2.19 14.03
N SER A 137 -5.86 -2.82 12.90
CA SER A 137 -6.84 -2.22 11.96
C SER A 137 -7.18 -3.17 10.80
N GLU A 138 -8.46 -3.20 10.43
CA GLU A 138 -9.01 -3.85 9.23
C GLU A 138 -8.15 -3.55 7.98
N VAL A 139 -7.80 -4.58 7.20
CA VAL A 139 -7.05 -4.38 5.95
C VAL A 139 -7.96 -4.51 4.74
N LYS A 140 -8.45 -3.34 4.34
CA LYS A 140 -8.84 -2.88 3.00
C LYS A 140 -7.83 -3.37 1.92
N PRO A 141 -8.24 -3.65 0.66
CA PRO A 141 -7.40 -4.30 -0.34
C PRO A 141 -6.03 -3.63 -0.53
N ALA A 142 -4.97 -4.43 -0.65
CA ALA A 142 -3.60 -3.95 -0.82
C ALA A 142 -3.44 -3.11 -2.09
N ALA A 143 -3.25 -1.81 -1.87
CA ALA A 143 -2.97 -0.83 -2.91
C ALA A 143 -1.67 -1.17 -3.65
N ARG A 144 -1.59 -0.78 -4.93
CA ARG A 144 -0.33 -0.67 -5.69
C ARG A 144 0.73 0.00 -4.80
N PRO A 145 2.04 -0.32 -4.92
CA PRO A 145 3.05 0.39 -4.14
C PRO A 145 2.84 1.89 -4.34
N LEU A 146 2.54 2.63 -3.29
CA LEU A 146 2.20 4.04 -3.43
C LEU A 146 3.45 4.92 -3.50
N SER A 147 4.64 4.34 -3.32
CA SER A 147 5.90 5.05 -3.29
C SER A 147 7.09 4.11 -3.48
N PHE A 148 8.29 4.69 -3.62
CA PHE A 148 9.58 3.99 -3.53
C PHE A 148 10.11 3.84 -2.10
N CYS A 149 9.31 4.15 -1.08
CA CYS A 149 9.75 4.03 0.30
C CYS A 149 9.70 2.58 0.78
N THR A 150 10.69 2.19 1.56
CA THR A 150 10.75 0.88 2.20
C THR A 150 9.76 0.83 3.38
N PRO A 151 9.38 -0.37 3.86
CA PRO A 151 8.50 -0.49 5.03
C PRO A 151 9.07 0.10 6.35
N THR A 152 10.38 0.32 6.40
CA THR A 152 11.07 0.94 7.54
C THR A 152 11.20 2.46 7.38
N GLU A 153 10.70 3.02 6.29
CA GLU A 153 10.64 4.45 6.03
C GLU A 153 9.22 5.00 6.22
N THR A 154 9.15 6.30 6.46
CA THR A 154 7.94 7.10 6.37
C THR A 154 7.82 7.68 4.97
N VAL A 155 6.66 7.48 4.33
CA VAL A 155 6.30 8.16 3.08
C VAL A 155 5.96 9.61 3.41
N VAL A 156 6.91 10.51 3.19
CA VAL A 156 6.72 11.95 3.41
C VAL A 156 5.94 12.56 2.24
N PHE A 157 6.25 12.13 1.03
CA PHE A 157 5.56 12.56 -0.17
C PHE A 157 5.52 11.42 -1.18
N ALA A 158 4.41 11.25 -1.88
CA ALA A 158 4.34 10.37 -3.04
C ALA A 158 3.36 10.88 -4.09
N CYS A 159 3.83 10.95 -5.33
CA CYS A 159 3.12 11.55 -6.45
C CYS A 159 3.40 10.77 -7.73
N ARG A 160 2.34 10.24 -8.35
CA ARG A 160 2.43 9.61 -9.66
C ARG A 160 2.40 10.67 -10.74
N THR A 161 3.44 10.71 -11.57
CA THR A 161 3.62 11.68 -12.66
C THR A 161 3.61 10.97 -14.01
N GLY A 162 2.51 10.31 -14.36
CA GLY A 162 2.45 9.44 -15.54
C GLY A 162 2.87 8.01 -15.23
N ALA A 163 3.81 7.50 -16.03
CA ALA A 163 4.40 6.18 -15.82
C ALA A 163 5.37 6.16 -14.62
N LYS A 164 5.84 7.33 -14.17
CA LYS A 164 6.86 7.47 -13.13
C LYS A 164 6.25 7.91 -11.81
N MET A 165 6.96 7.62 -10.73
CA MET A 165 6.62 7.97 -9.36
C MET A 165 7.71 8.87 -8.79
N ALA A 166 7.32 9.97 -8.14
CA ALA A 166 8.18 10.75 -7.27
C ALA A 166 7.86 10.38 -5.82
N SER A 167 8.87 10.06 -5.02
CA SER A 167 8.69 9.72 -3.60
C SER A 167 9.73 10.43 -2.75
N VAL A 168 9.32 10.92 -1.58
CA VAL A 168 10.22 11.38 -0.53
C VAL A 168 10.06 10.45 0.66
N CYS A 169 11.16 9.84 1.04
CA CYS A 169 11.24 8.81 2.06
C CYS A 169 12.13 9.29 3.20
N ALA A 170 11.61 9.27 4.41
CA ALA A 170 12.38 9.56 5.61
C ALA A 170 12.54 8.30 6.44
N SER A 171 13.66 8.14 7.15
CA SER A 171 13.74 7.10 8.17
C SER A 171 12.73 7.39 9.30
N LYS A 172 12.23 6.35 9.97
CA LYS A 172 11.25 6.52 11.07
C LYS A 172 11.78 7.40 12.22
N ASP A 173 13.08 7.46 12.39
CA ASP A 173 13.78 8.24 13.40
C ASP A 173 14.21 9.65 12.91
N ALA A 174 13.80 10.08 11.71
CA ALA A 174 14.18 11.37 11.13
C ALA A 174 13.87 12.55 12.08
N GLY A 175 14.89 13.42 12.23
CA GLY A 175 14.86 14.62 13.05
C GLY A 175 15.99 15.60 12.62
N PRO A 176 16.19 16.73 13.31
CA PRO A 176 17.09 17.79 12.86
C PRO A 176 18.55 17.37 12.66
N GLY A 177 19.02 16.37 13.40
CA GLY A 177 20.39 15.85 13.31
C GLY A 177 20.49 14.32 13.27
N ARG A 178 19.40 13.62 12.93
CA ARG A 178 19.34 12.15 12.94
C ARG A 178 18.44 11.61 11.83
N GLY A 179 18.58 10.32 11.57
CA GLY A 179 17.88 9.66 10.48
C GLY A 179 18.33 10.15 9.11
N TYR A 180 17.53 9.89 8.08
CA TYR A 180 17.79 10.38 6.73
C TYR A 180 16.52 10.79 6.01
N LEU A 181 16.71 11.56 4.94
CA LEU A 181 15.68 11.95 3.99
C LEU A 181 16.19 11.72 2.58
N GLN A 182 15.38 11.08 1.73
CA GLN A 182 15.77 10.78 0.36
C GLN A 182 14.59 10.93 -0.61
N TYR A 183 14.81 11.68 -1.68
CA TYR A 183 13.97 11.72 -2.87
C TYR A 183 14.34 10.58 -3.81
N ARG A 184 13.33 9.89 -4.36
CA ARG A 184 13.46 8.80 -5.32
C ARG A 184 12.50 9.00 -6.49
N PHE A 185 12.99 8.74 -7.70
CA PHE A 185 12.21 8.89 -8.93
C PHE A 185 12.48 7.76 -9.91
N GLY A 186 11.44 7.29 -10.60
CA GLY A 186 11.55 6.26 -11.62
C GLY A 186 10.23 5.55 -11.91
N LYS A 187 10.29 4.45 -12.66
CA LYS A 187 9.14 3.57 -12.91
C LYS A 187 8.91 2.62 -11.74
N LEU A 188 7.67 2.56 -11.29
CA LEU A 188 7.27 1.76 -10.13
C LEU A 188 7.05 0.28 -10.49
N ASP A 189 7.05 -0.06 -11.78
CA ASP A 189 6.89 -1.43 -12.26
C ASP A 189 8.16 -2.29 -12.09
N GLY A 190 9.26 -1.70 -11.64
CA GLY A 190 10.53 -2.41 -11.43
C GLY A 190 11.22 -2.83 -12.72
N SER A 191 10.76 -2.35 -13.88
CA SER A 191 11.37 -2.63 -15.18
C SER A 191 12.75 -1.98 -15.35
N GLU A 192 13.01 -0.91 -14.59
CA GLU A 192 14.22 -0.09 -14.65
C GLU A 192 14.70 0.25 -13.23
N PRO A 193 16.02 0.44 -13.03
CA PRO A 193 16.53 0.99 -11.78
C PRO A 193 15.99 2.41 -11.55
N LEU A 194 16.07 2.88 -10.31
CA LEU A 194 15.70 4.26 -9.99
C LEU A 194 16.50 5.24 -10.84
N GLU A 195 15.78 6.17 -11.48
CA GLU A 195 16.37 7.21 -12.31
C GLU A 195 17.04 8.28 -11.46
N GLN A 196 16.48 8.58 -10.28
CA GLN A 196 17.08 9.49 -9.32
C GLN A 196 16.95 8.96 -7.90
N THR A 197 17.99 9.21 -7.12
CA THR A 197 18.05 8.96 -5.68
C THR A 197 18.89 10.06 -5.06
N LEU A 198 18.26 10.99 -4.35
CA LEU A 198 18.86 12.23 -3.87
C LEU A 198 18.60 12.45 -2.38
N PRO A 199 19.60 12.84 -1.59
CA PRO A 199 21.02 12.78 -1.93
C PRO A 199 21.50 11.33 -2.09
N GLU A 200 22.70 11.17 -2.65
CA GLU A 200 23.39 9.89 -2.65
C GLU A 200 23.80 9.55 -1.21
N GLY A 201 23.41 8.36 -0.74
CA GLY A 201 23.61 7.94 0.64
C GLY A 201 22.54 8.45 1.62
N GLN A 202 22.78 8.20 2.91
CA GLN A 202 21.88 8.57 4.00
C GLN A 202 22.32 9.91 4.60
N VAL A 203 21.55 10.96 4.35
CA VAL A 203 21.83 12.32 4.83
C VAL A 203 20.67 12.81 5.66
N VAL A 204 20.98 13.44 6.79
CA VAL A 204 19.97 14.02 7.69
C VAL A 204 19.09 15.05 6.97
N PRO A 205 17.79 15.15 7.32
CA PRO A 205 16.82 15.97 6.57
C PRO A 205 17.28 17.41 6.31
N ALA A 206 17.75 18.12 7.33
CA ALA A 206 18.19 19.52 7.25
C ALA A 206 19.37 19.78 6.30
N LYS A 207 20.12 18.72 5.93
CA LYS A 207 21.22 18.78 4.94
C LYS A 207 20.83 18.19 3.59
N ALA A 208 19.81 17.33 3.55
CA ALA A 208 19.36 16.66 2.34
C ALA A 208 18.50 17.56 1.45
N ALA A 209 17.73 18.47 2.06
CA ALA A 209 16.77 19.31 1.34
C ALA A 209 16.54 20.67 2.04
N THR A 210 16.03 21.61 1.26
CA THR A 210 15.41 22.87 1.74
C THR A 210 13.91 22.81 1.52
N GLY A 211 13.14 23.55 2.32
CA GLY A 211 11.69 23.56 2.18
C GLY A 211 10.98 24.31 3.30
N GLU A 212 9.72 24.63 3.05
CA GLU A 212 8.85 25.36 3.96
C GLU A 212 7.37 25.19 3.59
N ASN A 213 6.51 25.76 4.44
CA ASN A 213 5.12 26.01 4.10
C ASN A 213 4.95 27.46 3.72
N VAL A 214 4.14 27.68 2.69
CA VAL A 214 3.84 28.99 2.14
C VAL A 214 2.34 29.24 2.20
N PRO A 215 1.89 30.39 2.75
CA PRO A 215 0.49 30.78 2.69
C PRO A 215 0.12 31.21 1.27
N PHE A 216 -1.05 30.79 0.78
CA PHE A 216 -1.60 31.23 -0.50
C PHE A 216 -3.01 31.77 -0.33
N ALA A 217 -3.44 32.66 -1.24
CA ALA A 217 -4.83 33.10 -1.24
C ALA A 217 -5.77 31.90 -1.38
N GLY A 218 -6.69 31.71 -0.42
CA GLY A 218 -7.63 30.58 -0.41
C GLY A 218 -7.13 29.29 0.22
N GLY A 219 -5.88 29.27 0.71
CA GLY A 219 -5.28 28.11 1.37
C GLY A 219 -3.78 28.28 1.69
N GLY A 220 -2.99 27.33 1.22
CA GLY A 220 -1.56 27.24 1.51
C GLY A 220 -0.94 26.07 0.76
N GLY A 221 0.37 26.00 0.79
CA GLY A 221 1.13 24.92 0.17
C GLY A 221 2.42 24.66 0.90
N ALA A 222 3.08 23.58 0.51
CA ALA A 222 4.39 23.22 1.00
C ALA A 222 5.24 22.74 -0.18
N TRP A 223 6.53 23.02 -0.10
CA TRP A 223 7.50 22.59 -1.08
C TRP A 223 8.76 22.05 -0.39
N LEU A 224 9.43 21.12 -1.07
CA LEU A 224 10.65 20.50 -0.59
C LEU A 224 11.58 20.26 -1.78
N LYS A 225 12.79 20.83 -1.72
CA LYS A 225 13.75 20.92 -2.81
C LYS A 225 15.02 20.13 -2.49
N PHE A 226 15.36 19.21 -3.39
CA PHE A 226 16.60 18.45 -3.38
C PHE A 226 17.53 18.95 -4.48
N ARG A 227 18.84 18.96 -4.24
CA ARG A 227 19.83 19.40 -5.23
C ARG A 227 20.79 18.29 -5.65
N LYS A 228 21.15 18.29 -6.93
CA LYS A 228 22.26 17.52 -7.49
C LYS A 228 23.00 18.36 -8.51
N GLY A 229 24.17 18.87 -8.13
CA GLY A 229 24.91 19.82 -8.97
C GLY A 229 24.05 21.04 -9.30
N LYS A 230 23.84 21.29 -10.60
CA LYS A 230 23.01 22.40 -11.11
C LYS A 230 21.52 22.09 -11.16
N PHE A 231 21.10 20.85 -10.86
CA PHE A 231 19.69 20.47 -10.88
C PHE A 231 19.04 20.68 -9.51
N ALA A 232 17.82 21.20 -9.53
CA ALA A 232 16.94 21.23 -8.37
C ALA A 232 15.66 20.43 -8.67
N TYR A 233 15.23 19.63 -7.71
CA TYR A 233 14.05 18.78 -7.78
C TYR A 233 13.12 19.18 -6.62
N THR A 234 12.09 19.94 -6.93
CA THR A 234 11.15 20.47 -5.95
C THR A 234 9.85 19.70 -6.02
N VAL A 235 9.53 18.92 -4.99
CA VAL A 235 8.18 18.39 -4.81
C VAL A 235 7.32 19.44 -4.14
N TYR A 236 6.06 19.55 -4.56
CA TYR A 236 5.15 20.54 -4.02
C TYR A 236 3.72 20.00 -3.93
N THR A 237 2.97 20.51 -2.97
CA THR A 237 1.52 20.31 -2.85
C THR A 237 0.87 21.51 -2.19
N GLY A 238 -0.33 21.88 -2.61
CA GLY A 238 -1.03 23.01 -2.04
C GLY A 238 -2.40 23.23 -2.66
N ILE A 239 -3.17 24.10 -2.03
CA ILE A 239 -4.49 24.52 -2.46
C ILE A 239 -4.57 26.04 -2.39
N GLY A 240 -5.12 26.64 -3.43
CA GLY A 240 -5.31 28.08 -3.51
C GLY A 240 -6.41 28.45 -4.49
N ASN A 241 -6.78 29.73 -4.50
CA ASN A 241 -7.74 30.33 -5.41
C ASN A 241 -7.13 30.54 -6.81
N TRP A 242 -6.68 29.45 -7.44
CA TRP A 242 -5.96 29.47 -8.72
C TRP A 242 -6.84 29.20 -9.95
N GLY A 243 -8.15 28.98 -9.75
CA GLY A 243 -9.09 28.80 -10.85
C GLY A 243 -9.69 30.11 -11.37
N PRO A 244 -10.43 30.05 -12.49
CA PRO A 244 -11.20 31.19 -12.99
C PRO A 244 -12.04 31.81 -11.88
N LYS A 245 -12.04 33.14 -11.77
CA LYS A 245 -12.77 33.87 -10.74
C LYS A 245 -12.39 33.49 -9.29
N GLY A 246 -11.19 32.96 -9.07
CA GLY A 246 -10.69 32.62 -7.74
C GLY A 246 -11.21 31.28 -7.20
N GLU A 247 -11.69 30.38 -8.06
CA GLU A 247 -12.04 29.02 -7.66
C GLU A 247 -10.86 28.29 -7.00
N LYS A 248 -11.15 27.51 -5.95
CA LYS A 248 -10.15 26.69 -5.29
C LYS A 248 -9.66 25.58 -6.22
N ARG A 249 -8.35 25.46 -6.36
CA ARG A 249 -7.68 24.39 -7.09
C ARG A 249 -6.53 23.86 -6.26
N THR A 250 -6.30 22.55 -6.37
CA THR A 250 -5.09 21.92 -5.86
C THR A 250 -4.01 21.97 -6.93
N LYS A 251 -2.77 22.15 -6.50
CA LYS A 251 -1.57 22.03 -7.32
C LYS A 251 -0.61 21.12 -6.59
N SER A 252 -0.18 20.05 -7.26
CA SER A 252 0.81 19.13 -6.73
C SER A 252 1.64 18.53 -7.86
N GLY A 253 2.91 18.28 -7.57
CA GLY A 253 3.81 17.76 -8.59
C GLY A 253 5.28 17.76 -8.19
N LEU A 254 6.10 17.57 -9.21
CA LEU A 254 7.55 17.68 -9.20
C LEU A 254 7.95 18.75 -10.22
N HIS A 255 8.63 19.79 -9.76
CA HIS A 255 9.29 20.77 -10.60
C HIS A 255 10.79 20.47 -10.66
N ILE A 256 11.35 20.49 -11.86
CA ILE A 256 12.76 20.23 -12.10
C ILE A 256 13.35 21.47 -12.75
N GLU A 257 14.39 22.01 -12.12
CA GLU A 257 15.17 23.14 -12.64
C GLU A 257 16.58 22.66 -13.00
N HIS A 258 17.18 23.33 -13.98
CA HIS A 258 18.61 23.26 -14.26
C HIS A 258 19.15 24.68 -14.36
N ASP A 259 20.11 25.02 -13.48
CA ASP A 259 20.74 26.35 -13.43
C ASP A 259 19.69 27.47 -13.20
N GLY A 260 18.72 27.21 -12.32
CA GLY A 260 17.63 28.14 -11.98
C GLY A 260 16.54 28.30 -13.05
N LYS A 261 16.61 27.55 -14.15
CA LYS A 261 15.60 27.56 -15.22
C LYS A 261 14.75 26.31 -15.17
N ALA A 262 13.44 26.47 -15.31
CA ALA A 262 12.49 25.38 -15.42
C ALA A 262 12.86 24.45 -16.58
N LEU A 263 13.14 23.18 -16.28
CA LEU A 263 13.39 22.12 -17.24
C LEU A 263 12.13 21.28 -17.47
N ALA A 264 11.41 20.95 -16.40
CA ALA A 264 10.16 20.20 -16.49
C ALA A 264 9.27 20.45 -15.27
N THR A 265 7.96 20.44 -15.50
CA THR A 265 6.95 20.36 -14.43
C THR A 265 6.09 19.13 -14.65
N LEU A 266 6.13 18.20 -13.71
CA LEU A 266 5.38 16.96 -13.76
C LEU A 266 4.27 16.99 -12.71
N LYS A 267 3.03 17.13 -13.16
CA LYS A 267 1.85 17.18 -12.27
C LYS A 267 1.52 15.80 -11.71
N CYS A 268 1.04 15.76 -10.47
CA CYS A 268 0.47 14.54 -9.94
C CYS A 268 -0.81 14.18 -10.70
N GLN A 269 -0.95 12.91 -11.08
CA GLN A 269 -2.16 12.40 -11.74
C GLN A 269 -3.34 12.25 -10.77
N GLU A 270 -3.03 12.04 -9.50
CA GLU A 270 -3.97 11.86 -8.40
C GLU A 270 -3.49 12.70 -7.21
N GLU A 271 -4.35 12.87 -6.22
CA GLU A 271 -3.98 13.56 -4.98
C GLU A 271 -2.77 12.87 -4.33
N PRO A 272 -1.68 13.59 -4.06
CA PRO A 272 -0.47 12.97 -3.52
C PRO A 272 -0.67 12.55 -2.06
N VAL A 273 0.08 11.53 -1.64
CA VAL A 273 0.34 11.37 -0.21
C VAL A 273 1.32 12.46 0.18
N SER A 274 1.01 13.26 1.20
CA SER A 274 1.92 14.29 1.69
C SER A 274 1.81 14.50 3.19
N LEU A 275 2.95 14.50 3.86
CA LEU A 275 3.16 14.97 5.22
C LEU A 275 3.82 16.35 5.26
N LEU A 276 4.09 16.94 4.10
CA LEU A 276 4.65 18.29 4.03
C LEU A 276 3.66 19.26 4.69
N GLY A 277 4.13 19.94 5.73
CA GLY A 277 3.30 20.66 6.69
C GLY A 277 4.19 21.27 7.77
N PRO A 278 3.75 22.33 8.47
CA PRO A 278 4.59 23.05 9.45
C PRO A 278 5.19 22.09 10.48
N ASP A 279 4.35 21.22 11.04
CA ASP A 279 4.72 20.20 12.01
C ASP A 279 5.83 19.27 11.52
N TRP A 280 5.79 18.90 10.23
CA TRP A 280 6.81 18.01 9.67
C TRP A 280 8.14 18.73 9.50
N PHE A 281 8.16 19.95 8.94
CA PHE A 281 9.41 20.71 8.79
C PHE A 281 10.03 21.04 10.14
N GLU A 282 9.23 21.44 11.12
CA GLU A 282 9.70 21.67 12.49
C GLU A 282 10.30 20.40 13.08
N LYS A 283 9.58 19.27 12.98
CA LYS A 283 10.05 17.97 13.47
C LYS A 283 11.38 17.55 12.88
N VAL A 284 11.60 17.75 11.59
CA VAL A 284 12.82 17.28 10.89
C VAL A 284 13.90 18.34 10.75
N GLY A 285 13.63 19.59 11.16
CA GLY A 285 14.58 20.70 11.10
C GLY A 285 14.93 21.18 9.70
N VAL A 286 14.08 20.91 8.70
CA VAL A 286 14.25 21.43 7.33
C VAL A 286 13.77 22.88 7.27
N LYS A 287 14.52 23.74 6.59
CA LYS A 287 14.25 25.18 6.44
C LYS A 287 14.41 25.59 4.98
N SER A 288 13.82 26.72 4.58
CA SER A 288 13.95 27.28 3.24
C SER A 288 15.34 27.86 2.96
N ASN A 289 16.04 28.35 3.99
CA ASN A 289 17.33 29.05 3.85
C ASN A 289 17.24 30.23 2.87
N ASP A 290 16.20 31.06 3.01
CA ASP A 290 15.90 32.22 2.16
C ASP A 290 15.67 31.86 0.68
N GLU A 291 15.44 30.59 0.39
CA GLU A 291 14.97 30.16 -0.93
C GLU A 291 13.46 30.21 -1.00
N ASP A 292 12.94 30.71 -2.12
CA ASP A 292 11.52 30.67 -2.42
C ASP A 292 11.20 29.60 -3.48
N PHE A 293 9.91 29.33 -3.65
CA PHE A 293 9.40 28.50 -4.72
C PHE A 293 7.99 28.91 -5.15
N ASP A 294 7.88 29.34 -6.40
CA ASP A 294 6.59 29.63 -7.03
C ASP A 294 5.95 28.35 -7.59
N PHE A 295 4.71 28.11 -7.19
CA PHE A 295 3.97 26.92 -7.63
C PHE A 295 3.63 27.02 -9.13
N PRO A 296 4.14 26.12 -9.98
CA PRO A 296 3.95 26.21 -11.42
C PRO A 296 2.48 26.00 -11.82
N ASP A 297 2.10 26.47 -13.01
CA ASP A 297 0.73 26.37 -13.55
C ASP A 297 0.34 25.00 -14.12
#